data_AF-A0A2D7QXS6-F1
#
_entry.id   AF-A0A2D7QXS6-F1
#
_cell.length_a   1.000
_cell.length_b   1.000
_cell.length_c   1.000
_cell.angle_alpha   90.00
_cell.angle_beta   90.00
_cell.angle_gamma   90.00
#
_symmetry.space_group_name_H-M   'P 1'
#
loop_
_entity.id
_entity.type
_entity.pdbx_description
1 polymer ?
#
loop_
_entity_poly.entity_id
_entity_poly.type
_entity_poly.pdbx_seq_one_letter_code
_entity_poly.pdbx_strand_id
1 'polypeptide(L)' 'ASCDTMLISYFITRSLKIAAAIGSIEVLTKMVLYYFHERAWNKFAFGRN' A
#
# COMPACT_ATOMS: atom_id res chain seq x y z
N ALA A 1 1.33 5.69 -9.87
CA ALA A 1 1.34 6.81 -8.91
C ALA A 1 2.30 6.47 -7.78
N SER A 2 3.57 6.90 -7.89
CA SER A 2 4.62 6.59 -6.91
C SER A 2 5.56 7.78 -6.68
N CYS A 3 5.67 8.68 -7.67
CA CYS A 3 6.43 9.92 -7.53
C CYS A 3 5.72 10.96 -6.64
N ASP A 4 4.39 10.97 -6.63
CA ASP A 4 3.59 11.98 -5.91
C ASP A 4 3.84 11.93 -4.38
N THR A 5 3.80 10.72 -3.80
CA THR A 5 4.05 10.53 -2.36
C THR A 5 5.49 10.82 -1.97
N MET A 6 6.47 10.43 -2.78
CA MET A 6 7.89 10.66 -2.50
C MET A 6 8.23 12.16 -2.59
N LEU A 7 7.65 12.88 -3.56
CA LEU A 7 7.79 14.32 -3.72
C LEU A 7 7.14 15.08 -2.55
N ILE A 8 5.90 14.72 -2.16
CA ILE A 8 5.19 15.34 -1.03
C ILE A 8 5.94 15.11 0.30
N SER A 9 6.43 13.90 0.54
CA SER A 9 7.14 13.55 1.78
C SER A 9 8.48 14.28 1.91
N TYR A 10 9.21 14.42 0.80
CA TYR A 10 10.47 15.16 0.74
C TYR A 10 10.23 16.67 0.92
N PHE A 11 9.17 17.22 0.33
CA PHE A 11 8.81 18.63 0.44
C PHE A 11 8.31 19.01 1.84
N ILE A 12 7.55 18.14 2.52
CA ILE A 12 7.01 18.38 3.87
C ILE A 12 8.08 18.29 4.97
N THR A 13 9.05 17.36 4.84
CA THR A 13 9.95 17.04 5.97
C THR A 13 11.41 17.43 5.71
N ARG A 14 11.86 17.56 4.44
CA ARG A 14 13.29 17.55 4.06
C ARG A 14 14.11 16.37 4.61
N SER A 15 13.46 15.33 5.11
CA SER A 15 14.12 14.17 5.75
C SER A 15 13.72 12.87 5.07
N LEU A 16 14.71 12.21 4.47
CA LEU A 16 14.59 10.94 3.75
C LEU A 16 13.91 9.81 4.55
N LYS A 17 14.05 9.82 5.88
CA LYS A 17 13.48 8.79 6.77
C LYS A 17 11.95 8.70 6.69
N ILE A 18 11.25 9.84 6.61
CA ILE A 18 9.78 9.85 6.57
C ILE A 18 9.28 9.48 5.18
N ALA A 19 9.95 9.95 4.11
CA ALA A 19 9.63 9.53 2.74
C ALA A 19 9.80 8.01 2.54
N ALA A 20 10.87 7.43 3.09
CA ALA A 20 11.09 5.98 3.06
C ALA A 20 10.03 5.22 3.87
N ALA A 21 9.63 5.73 5.04
CA ALA A 21 8.58 5.12 5.85
C ALA A 21 7.23 5.11 5.12
N ILE A 22 6.85 6.23 4.49
CA ILE A 22 5.57 6.35 3.77
C ILE A 22 5.55 5.44 2.54
N GLY A 23 6.62 5.43 1.73
CA GLY A 23 6.73 4.52 0.58
C GLY A 23 6.68 3.04 1.00
N SER A 24 7.30 2.71 2.13
CA SER A 24 7.27 1.35 2.68
C SER A 24 5.86 0.95 3.13
N ILE A 25 5.16 1.86 3.81
CA ILE A 25 3.77 1.63 4.27
C ILE A 25 2.81 1.53 3.09
N GLU A 26 2.96 2.32 2.04
CA GLU A 26 2.13 2.20 0.83
C GLU A 26 2.24 0.81 0.19
N VAL A 27 3.47 0.34 -0.03
CA VAL A 27 3.72 -0.96 -0.64
C VAL A 27 3.22 -2.08 0.27
N LEU A 28 3.52 -2.02 1.57
CA LEU A 28 3.05 -3.00 2.56
C LEU A 28 1.52 -3.03 2.63
N THR A 29 0.87 -1.86 2.71
CA THR A 29 -0.60 -1.76 2.77
C THR A 29 -1.19 -2.39 1.53
N LYS A 30 -0.62 -2.12 0.34
CA LYS A 30 -1.12 -2.68 -0.92
C LYS A 30 -0.92 -4.20 -0.99
N MET A 31 0.22 -4.72 -0.53
CA MET A 31 0.44 -6.16 -0.43
C MET A 31 -0.54 -6.84 0.53
N VAL A 32 -0.73 -6.26 1.73
CA VAL A 32 -1.67 -6.76 2.73
C VAL A 32 -3.09 -6.71 2.17
N LEU A 33 -3.48 -5.61 1.55
CA LEU A 33 -4.82 -5.43 0.99
C LEU A 33 -5.08 -6.41 -0.16
N TYR A 34 -4.12 -6.68 -1.05
CA TYR A 34 -4.25 -7.72 -2.08
C TYR A 34 -4.33 -9.12 -1.47
N TYR A 35 -3.46 -9.46 -0.51
CA TYR A 35 -3.52 -10.76 0.16
C TYR A 35 -4.85 -10.99 0.87
N PHE A 36 -5.33 -10.00 1.63
CA PHE A 36 -6.64 -10.06 2.28
C PHE A 36 -7.77 -10.01 1.26
N HIS A 37 -7.64 -9.27 0.16
CA HIS A 37 -8.64 -9.26 -0.91
C HIS A 37 -8.75 -10.64 -1.56
N GLU A 38 -7.66 -11.29 -1.94
CA GLU A 38 -7.66 -12.64 -2.49
C GLU A 38 -8.14 -13.67 -1.46
N ARG A 39 -7.73 -13.54 -0.19
CA ARG A 39 -8.19 -14.41 0.90
C ARG A 39 -9.68 -14.22 1.20
N ALA A 40 -10.16 -12.97 1.21
CA ALA A 40 -11.55 -12.62 1.39
C ALA A 40 -12.36 -13.05 0.17
N TRP A 41 -11.85 -12.88 -1.06
CA TRP A 41 -12.47 -13.35 -2.29
C TRP A 41 -12.55 -14.88 -2.33
N ASN A 42 -11.53 -15.59 -1.86
CA ASN A 42 -11.57 -17.05 -1.72
C ASN A 42 -12.56 -17.50 -0.63
N LYS A 43 -12.78 -16.67 0.40
CA LYS A 43 -13.73 -16.96 1.49
C LYS A 43 -15.17 -16.51 1.17
N PHE A 44 -15.32 -15.50 0.32
CA PHE A 44 -16.57 -14.97 -0.25
C PHE A 44 -16.85 -15.51 -1.66
N ALA A 45 -16.04 -16.43 -2.20
CA ALA A 45 -16.37 -17.31 -3.32
C ALA A 45 -17.42 -18.35 -2.87
N PHE A 46 -18.47 -17.85 -2.21
CA PHE A 46 -19.76 -18.48 -2.08
C PHE A 46 -20.48 -18.32 -3.42
N GLY A 47 -20.08 -19.10 -4.42
CA GLY A 47 -20.83 -19.19 -5.66
C GLY A 47 -19.99 -19.33 -6.92
N ARG A 48 -19.52 -20.55 -7.18
CA ARG A 48 -19.77 -21.14 -8.50
C ARG A 48 -19.96 -22.65 -8.33
N ASN A 49 -21.21 -23.01 -8.04
CA ASN A 49 -21.79 -24.21 -8.61
C ASN A 49 -21.92 -23.99 -10.13
#